data_AF-A0A7S8ETE5-F1
#
_entry.id   AF-A0A7S8ETE5-F1
#
_cell.length_a   1.000
_cell.length_b   1.000
_cell.length_c   1.000
_cell.angle_alpha   90.00
_cell.angle_beta   90.00
_cell.angle_gamma   90.00
#
_symmetry.space_group_name_H-M   'P 1'
#
loop_
_entity.id
_entity.type
_entity.pdbx_description
1 polymer ?
#
loop_
_entity_poly.entity_id
_entity_poly.type
_entity_poly.pdbx_seq_one_letter_code
_entity_poly.pdbx_strand_id
1 'polypeptide(L)'
;MGELIMTAPVAGLTSKNRITVDDVTMLRHDVFGDGVVTRGEAEALFALDATARDKCPEWPVFFVEAVTDYIVHQEKPAGYISQDNADWLIRTISRDGMVDSRTELELLVHVLEEAKSSPVKLCTYALEQVAHAVIDGKGPLMLGGSLVPGLVAKAEVELLRRILYAHGGEGNIAITRAEAEILFKINERTATANNDPSWNDLFVKAIANFVMCSAGYEAPTRDVALRQDAFLDHAKPEIGGFFGRMVSGGLAGIIEAYRSPADTEAEWEARNMAAEALARRAETIDAGEAKWLVEHIGVDRPLYENERALLTLIKHASPEIHPALQPLLDKVA
;
A
#
# COMPACT_ATOMS: atom_id res chain seq x y z
N MET A 1 -9.57 -28.62 -10.72
CA MET A 1 -9.82 -29.37 -9.48
C MET A 1 -8.52 -30.01 -9.09
N GLY A 2 -7.75 -29.39 -8.20
CA GLY A 2 -6.60 -30.06 -7.58
C GLY A 2 -7.14 -31.03 -6.53
N GLU A 3 -6.64 -32.26 -6.51
CA GLU A 3 -6.95 -33.21 -5.45
C GLU A 3 -6.49 -32.61 -4.12
N LEU A 4 -7.42 -32.46 -3.17
CA LEU A 4 -7.12 -32.18 -1.77
C LEU A 4 -6.35 -33.37 -1.21
N ILE A 5 -5.02 -33.39 -1.39
CA ILE A 5 -4.16 -34.32 -0.68
C ILE A 5 -4.03 -33.78 0.74
N MET A 6 -5.04 -34.05 1.57
CA MET A 6 -4.89 -33.88 3.02
C MET A 6 -3.91 -34.95 3.49
N THR A 7 -2.66 -34.56 3.73
CA THR A 7 -1.72 -35.39 4.47
C THR A 7 -2.35 -35.79 5.81
N ALA A 8 -2.20 -37.05 6.21
CA ALA A 8 -2.77 -37.62 7.44
C ALA A 8 -2.69 -36.72 8.70
N PRO A 9 -1.62 -35.93 8.94
CA PRO A 9 -1.57 -34.98 10.05
C PRO A 9 -2.62 -33.85 10.00
N VAL A 10 -2.94 -33.30 8.83
CA VAL A 10 -3.94 -32.22 8.67
C VAL A 10 -5.35 -32.68 9.05
N ALA A 11 -5.73 -33.90 8.65
CA ALA A 11 -7.03 -34.48 8.99
C ALA A 11 -7.18 -34.73 10.51
N GLY A 12 -6.08 -35.02 11.21
CA GLY A 12 -6.09 -35.17 12.67
C GLY A 12 -6.29 -33.83 13.40
N LEU A 13 -5.72 -32.74 12.87
CA LEU A 13 -5.78 -31.42 13.50
C LEU A 13 -7.12 -30.70 13.31
N THR A 14 -7.81 -30.91 12.19
CA THR A 14 -9.16 -30.33 11.99
C THR A 14 -10.19 -30.82 13.02
N SER A 15 -9.96 -31.98 13.65
CA SER A 15 -10.78 -32.46 14.77
C SER A 15 -10.46 -31.79 16.12
N LYS A 16 -9.27 -31.21 16.25
CA LYS A 16 -8.82 -30.49 17.44
C LYS A 16 -9.16 -29.02 17.28
N ASN A 17 -10.01 -28.48 18.14
CA ASN A 17 -10.35 -27.04 18.14
C ASN A 17 -9.23 -26.13 18.67
N ARG A 18 -7.97 -26.63 18.71
CA ARG A 18 -6.79 -25.95 19.22
C ARG A 18 -5.55 -26.36 18.44
N ILE A 19 -4.70 -25.38 18.11
CA ILE A 19 -3.39 -25.58 17.48
C ILE A 19 -2.29 -25.25 18.49
N THR A 20 -1.43 -26.23 18.79
CA THR A 20 -0.30 -26.12 19.71
C THR A 20 1.03 -25.93 18.99
N VAL A 21 2.08 -25.55 19.73
CA VAL A 21 3.45 -25.39 19.21
C VAL A 21 3.99 -26.68 18.59
N ASP A 22 3.67 -27.83 19.19
CA ASP A 22 4.06 -29.14 18.66
C ASP A 22 3.36 -29.43 17.32
N ASP A 23 2.09 -29.03 17.18
CA ASP A 23 1.34 -29.17 15.93
C ASP A 23 1.96 -28.27 14.83
N VAL A 24 2.37 -27.03 15.16
CA VAL A 24 3.09 -26.14 14.23
C VAL A 24 4.42 -26.75 13.79
N THR A 25 5.19 -27.31 14.72
CA THR A 25 6.49 -27.92 14.42
C THR A 25 6.35 -29.11 13.47
N MET A 26 5.34 -29.96 13.72
CA MET A 26 5.00 -31.08 12.84
C MET A 26 4.60 -30.59 11.44
N LEU A 27 3.69 -29.61 11.35
CA LEU A 27 3.25 -29.07 10.07
C LEU A 27 4.36 -28.41 9.28
N ARG A 28 5.30 -27.71 9.95
CA ARG A 28 6.49 -27.14 9.28
C ARG A 28 7.35 -28.22 8.64
N HIS A 29 7.59 -29.32 9.34
CA HIS A 29 8.37 -30.43 8.80
C HIS A 29 7.70 -31.04 7.57
N ASP A 30 6.36 -31.13 7.58
CA ASP A 30 5.62 -31.73 6.46
C ASP A 30 5.52 -30.78 5.26
N VAL A 31 5.13 -29.52 5.48
CA VAL A 31 4.89 -28.52 4.41
C VAL A 31 6.18 -28.04 3.74
N PHE A 32 7.29 -27.94 4.47
CA PHE A 32 8.57 -27.53 3.90
C PHE A 32 9.50 -28.72 3.60
N GLY A 33 9.06 -29.95 3.88
CA GLY A 33 9.91 -31.14 3.85
C GLY A 33 10.43 -31.49 2.45
N ASP A 34 9.65 -31.22 1.41
CA ASP A 34 10.02 -31.43 0.01
C ASP A 34 10.51 -30.13 -0.68
N GLY A 35 10.53 -29.01 0.06
CA GLY A 35 10.96 -27.70 -0.41
C GLY A 35 9.97 -26.97 -1.32
N VAL A 36 8.74 -27.47 -1.49
CA VAL A 36 7.72 -26.85 -2.35
C VAL A 36 6.37 -26.83 -1.65
N VAL A 37 5.89 -25.64 -1.29
CA VAL A 37 4.52 -25.51 -0.79
C VAL A 37 3.52 -25.60 -1.94
N THR A 38 2.64 -26.59 -1.88
CA THR A 38 1.61 -26.82 -2.89
C THR A 38 0.31 -26.07 -2.58
N ARG A 39 -0.52 -25.88 -3.61
CA ARG A 39 -1.86 -25.31 -3.43
C ARG A 39 -2.72 -26.09 -2.43
N GLY A 40 -2.64 -27.42 -2.47
CA GLY A 40 -3.42 -28.28 -1.57
C GLY A 40 -3.02 -28.09 -0.10
N GLU A 41 -1.73 -27.88 0.16
CA GLU A 41 -1.21 -27.57 1.50
C GLU A 41 -1.64 -26.17 1.95
N ALA A 42 -1.58 -25.17 1.08
CA ALA A 42 -2.08 -23.84 1.39
C ALA A 42 -3.60 -23.87 1.73
N GLU A 43 -4.41 -24.57 0.93
CA GLU A 43 -5.84 -24.75 1.18
C GLU A 43 -6.11 -25.50 2.51
N ALA A 44 -5.27 -26.49 2.86
CA ALA A 44 -5.32 -27.17 4.15
C ALA A 44 -4.99 -26.23 5.33
N LEU A 45 -3.99 -25.36 5.19
CA LEU A 45 -3.64 -24.36 6.21
C LEU A 45 -4.78 -23.36 6.42
N PHE A 46 -5.44 -22.90 5.36
CA PHE A 46 -6.64 -22.05 5.48
C PHE A 46 -7.79 -22.78 6.20
N ALA A 47 -8.01 -24.05 5.90
CA ALA A 47 -9.05 -24.83 6.58
C ALA A 47 -8.75 -24.99 8.09
N LEU A 48 -7.48 -25.18 8.46
CA LEU A 48 -7.05 -25.21 9.86
C LEU A 48 -7.22 -23.84 10.55
N ASP A 49 -6.85 -22.75 9.87
CA ASP A 49 -7.02 -21.40 10.41
C ASP A 49 -8.50 -21.07 10.66
N ALA A 50 -9.39 -21.47 9.75
CA ALA A 50 -10.82 -21.22 9.86
C ALA A 50 -11.51 -22.08 10.94
N THR A 51 -10.98 -23.27 11.25
CA THR A 51 -11.62 -24.22 12.19
C THR A 51 -11.11 -24.10 13.62
N ALA A 52 -9.84 -23.74 13.82
CA ALA A 52 -9.25 -23.64 15.16
C ALA A 52 -9.66 -22.35 15.87
N ARG A 53 -10.20 -22.47 17.09
CA ARG A 53 -10.54 -21.30 17.93
C ARG A 53 -9.39 -20.81 18.80
N ASP A 54 -8.54 -21.71 19.26
CA ASP A 54 -7.39 -21.41 20.11
C ASP A 54 -6.10 -21.75 19.36
N LYS A 55 -5.28 -20.74 19.10
CA LYS A 55 -4.08 -20.85 18.26
C LYS A 55 -2.89 -20.32 19.05
N CYS A 56 -1.82 -21.10 19.10
CA CYS A 56 -0.56 -20.64 19.68
C CYS A 56 0.01 -19.43 18.90
N PRO A 57 0.83 -18.56 19.53
CA PRO A 57 1.44 -17.40 18.88
C PRO A 57 2.30 -17.70 17.64
N GLU A 58 2.81 -18.92 17.52
CA GLU A 58 3.64 -19.40 16.42
C GLU A 58 2.82 -19.71 15.17
N TRP A 59 1.51 -19.95 15.31
CA TRP A 59 0.64 -20.32 14.20
C TRP A 59 0.53 -19.22 13.14
N PRO A 60 0.19 -17.95 13.46
CA PRO A 60 0.12 -16.89 12.46
C PRO A 60 1.42 -16.73 11.68
N VAL A 61 2.57 -16.85 12.35
CA VAL A 61 3.89 -16.72 11.71
C VAL A 61 4.10 -17.84 10.68
N PHE A 62 3.87 -19.09 11.07
CA PHE A 62 3.99 -20.23 10.17
C PHE A 62 2.99 -20.18 9.01
N PHE A 63 1.73 -19.85 9.30
CA PHE A 63 0.68 -19.76 8.31
C PHE A 63 1.01 -18.72 7.23
N VAL A 64 1.43 -17.53 7.67
CA VAL A 64 1.81 -16.44 6.76
C VAL A 64 3.01 -16.85 5.90
N GLU A 65 4.06 -17.40 6.51
CA GLU A 65 5.26 -17.85 5.81
C GLU A 65 4.96 -18.91 4.72
N ALA A 66 4.23 -19.97 5.08
CA ALA A 66 3.95 -21.07 4.17
C ALA A 66 3.06 -20.64 2.98
N VAL A 67 2.03 -19.84 3.24
CA VAL A 67 1.12 -19.39 2.18
C VAL A 67 1.80 -18.35 1.29
N THR A 68 2.62 -17.47 1.85
CA THR A 68 3.43 -16.54 1.04
C THR A 68 4.41 -17.28 0.14
N ASP A 69 5.06 -18.34 0.63
CA ASP A 69 5.97 -19.14 -0.20
C ASP A 69 5.26 -19.72 -1.43
N TYR A 70 4.07 -20.31 -1.24
CA TYR A 70 3.23 -20.80 -2.34
C TYR A 70 2.86 -19.69 -3.34
N ILE A 71 2.40 -18.54 -2.86
CA ILE A 71 1.86 -17.47 -3.71
C ILE A 71 2.97 -16.73 -4.47
N VAL A 72 4.11 -16.50 -3.83
CA VAL A 72 5.16 -15.59 -4.32
C VAL A 72 6.34 -16.35 -4.94
N HIS A 73 6.77 -17.47 -4.37
CA HIS A 73 8.02 -18.13 -4.77
C HIS A 73 7.83 -19.32 -5.71
N GLN A 74 6.69 -20.00 -5.64
CA GLN A 74 6.48 -21.23 -6.41
C GLN A 74 6.02 -20.99 -7.86
N GLU A 75 5.35 -19.88 -8.15
CA GLU A 75 5.02 -19.50 -9.52
C GLU A 75 6.17 -18.75 -10.21
N LYS A 76 6.42 -19.09 -11.48
CA LYS A 76 7.45 -18.42 -12.28
C LYS A 76 6.86 -17.22 -13.01
N PRO A 77 7.55 -16.06 -13.03
CA PRO A 77 8.83 -15.79 -12.38
C PRO A 77 8.71 -15.60 -10.86
N ALA A 78 9.64 -16.17 -10.10
CA ALA A 78 9.63 -16.08 -8.65
C ALA A 78 9.63 -14.61 -8.19
N GLY A 79 8.81 -14.31 -7.18
CA GLY A 79 8.52 -12.96 -6.72
C GLY A 79 7.31 -12.31 -7.40
N TYR A 80 6.72 -12.89 -8.43
CA TYR A 80 5.56 -12.29 -9.13
C TYR A 80 4.28 -13.00 -8.73
N ILE A 81 3.29 -12.22 -8.32
CA ILE A 81 1.94 -12.73 -8.08
C ILE A 81 1.19 -12.72 -9.42
N SER A 82 0.70 -13.88 -9.86
CA SER A 82 -0.15 -13.97 -11.03
C SER A 82 -1.56 -13.42 -10.76
N GLN A 83 -2.30 -13.07 -11.82
CA GLN A 83 -3.71 -12.69 -11.70
C GLN A 83 -4.54 -13.81 -11.07
N ASP A 84 -4.25 -15.07 -11.41
CA ASP A 84 -4.99 -16.24 -10.90
C ASP A 84 -4.74 -16.46 -9.41
N ASN A 85 -3.48 -16.32 -8.95
CA ASN A 85 -3.14 -16.39 -7.53
C ASN A 85 -3.74 -15.24 -6.73
N ALA A 86 -3.72 -14.02 -7.25
CA ALA A 86 -4.39 -12.89 -6.61
C ALA A 86 -5.91 -13.13 -6.47
N ASP A 87 -6.58 -13.61 -7.53
CA ASP A 87 -8.01 -13.93 -7.46
C ASP A 87 -8.31 -15.08 -6.51
N TRP A 88 -7.44 -16.10 -6.47
CA TRP A 88 -7.57 -17.21 -5.55
C TRP A 88 -7.39 -16.78 -4.10
N LEU A 89 -6.37 -15.96 -3.80
CA LEU A 89 -6.14 -15.43 -2.46
C LEU A 89 -7.34 -14.60 -2.01
N ILE A 90 -7.80 -13.65 -2.83
CA ILE A 90 -8.97 -12.81 -2.51
C ILE A 90 -10.19 -13.69 -2.24
N ARG A 91 -10.52 -14.66 -3.09
CA ARG A 91 -11.67 -15.56 -2.85
C ARG A 91 -11.53 -16.42 -1.60
N THR A 92 -10.31 -16.77 -1.23
CA THR A 92 -10.07 -17.63 -0.07
C THR A 92 -10.21 -16.86 1.24
N ILE A 93 -9.73 -15.62 1.29
CA ILE A 93 -9.79 -14.76 2.48
C ILE A 93 -11.04 -13.88 2.55
N SER A 94 -11.80 -13.77 1.45
CA SER A 94 -13.00 -12.93 1.35
C SER A 94 -14.26 -13.78 1.30
N ARG A 95 -15.09 -13.70 2.35
CA ARG A 95 -16.42 -14.35 2.34
C ARG A 95 -17.52 -13.43 1.84
N ASP A 96 -17.57 -12.21 2.36
CA ASP A 96 -18.59 -11.21 2.05
C ASP A 96 -17.98 -9.88 1.54
N GLY A 97 -16.86 -9.96 0.82
CA GLY A 97 -16.06 -8.79 0.42
C GLY A 97 -15.15 -8.25 1.53
N MET A 98 -15.11 -8.92 2.68
CA MET A 98 -14.25 -8.57 3.82
C MET A 98 -13.40 -9.76 4.25
N VAL A 99 -12.22 -9.43 4.79
CA VAL A 99 -11.34 -10.39 5.46
C VAL A 99 -11.91 -10.78 6.82
N ASP A 100 -11.88 -12.06 7.18
CA ASP A 100 -12.54 -12.57 8.39
C ASP A 100 -11.63 -12.51 9.63
N SER A 101 -10.32 -12.65 9.45
CA SER A 101 -9.37 -12.73 10.57
C SER A 101 -8.17 -11.79 10.46
N ARG A 102 -7.55 -11.47 11.61
CA ARG A 102 -6.31 -10.69 11.67
C ARG A 102 -5.15 -11.42 11.00
N THR A 103 -5.11 -12.75 11.11
CA THR A 103 -4.09 -13.59 10.47
C THR A 103 -4.19 -13.50 8.95
N GLU A 104 -5.40 -13.52 8.40
CA GLU A 104 -5.62 -13.40 6.96
C GLU A 104 -5.31 -11.99 6.44
N LEU A 105 -5.59 -10.94 7.23
CA LEU A 105 -5.20 -9.58 6.87
C LEU A 105 -3.68 -9.42 6.88
N GLU A 106 -3.00 -9.97 7.89
CA GLU A 106 -1.54 -9.96 7.94
C GLU A 106 -0.93 -10.75 6.78
N LEU A 107 -1.51 -11.91 6.41
CA LEU A 107 -1.12 -12.65 5.21
C LEU A 107 -1.25 -11.77 3.96
N LEU A 108 -2.39 -11.09 3.77
CA LEU A 108 -2.63 -10.24 2.60
C LEU A 108 -1.56 -9.14 2.47
N VAL A 109 -1.23 -8.48 3.57
CA VAL A 109 -0.22 -7.42 3.59
C VAL A 109 1.17 -8.00 3.36
N HIS A 110 1.50 -9.10 4.03
CA HIS A 110 2.81 -9.73 3.91
C HIS A 110 3.08 -10.28 2.50
N VAL A 111 2.07 -10.84 1.84
CA VAL A 111 2.15 -11.27 0.44
C VAL A 111 2.46 -10.10 -0.49
N LEU A 112 1.86 -8.94 -0.25
CA LEU A 112 2.18 -7.73 -1.00
C LEU A 112 3.61 -7.25 -0.71
N GLU A 113 4.04 -7.26 0.55
CA GLU A 113 5.38 -6.82 0.97
C GLU A 113 6.51 -7.69 0.39
N GLU A 114 6.30 -9.01 0.30
CA GLU A 114 7.30 -9.96 -0.20
C GLU A 114 7.32 -10.02 -1.74
N ALA A 115 6.20 -9.73 -2.40
CA ALA A 115 6.12 -9.80 -3.85
C ALA A 115 7.02 -8.74 -4.50
N LYS A 116 7.77 -9.17 -5.51
CA LYS A 116 8.44 -8.28 -6.47
C LYS A 116 7.47 -7.64 -7.44
N SER A 117 6.25 -8.16 -7.63
CA SER A 117 5.21 -7.62 -8.50
C SER A 117 3.85 -8.17 -8.12
N SER A 118 2.84 -7.30 -8.03
CA SER A 118 1.47 -7.70 -7.69
C SER A 118 0.43 -7.07 -8.62
N PRO A 119 -0.64 -7.79 -8.96
CA PRO A 119 -1.81 -7.22 -9.62
C PRO A 119 -2.41 -6.05 -8.83
N VAL A 120 -2.75 -4.95 -9.52
CA VAL A 120 -3.40 -3.76 -8.94
C VAL A 120 -4.62 -4.13 -8.08
N LYS A 121 -5.43 -5.10 -8.54
CA LYS A 121 -6.62 -5.58 -7.82
C LYS A 121 -6.32 -6.08 -6.40
N LEU A 122 -5.15 -6.66 -6.14
CA LEU A 122 -4.80 -7.19 -4.82
C LEU A 122 -4.46 -6.06 -3.85
N CYS A 123 -3.69 -5.07 -4.31
CA CYS A 123 -3.41 -3.85 -3.56
C CYS A 123 -4.70 -3.05 -3.29
N THR A 124 -5.52 -2.85 -4.32
CA THR A 124 -6.84 -2.20 -4.21
C THR A 124 -7.71 -2.90 -3.17
N TYR A 125 -7.82 -4.24 -3.24
CA TYR A 125 -8.58 -5.01 -2.25
C TYR A 125 -8.04 -4.81 -0.82
N ALA A 126 -6.72 -4.82 -0.62
CA ALA A 126 -6.12 -4.57 0.70
C ALA A 126 -6.46 -3.17 1.24
N LEU A 127 -6.36 -2.13 0.40
CA LEU A 127 -6.75 -0.77 0.77
C LEU A 127 -8.25 -0.66 1.09
N GLU A 128 -9.11 -1.38 0.37
CA GLU A 128 -10.54 -1.45 0.66
C GLU A 128 -10.81 -2.03 2.05
N GLN A 129 -10.04 -3.02 2.51
CA GLN A 129 -10.18 -3.55 3.87
C GLN A 129 -9.88 -2.49 4.93
N VAL A 130 -8.86 -1.66 4.72
CA VAL A 130 -8.57 -0.55 5.63
C VAL A 130 -9.67 0.52 5.54
N ALA A 131 -10.17 0.82 4.34
CA ALA A 131 -11.28 1.75 4.17
C ALA A 131 -12.55 1.27 4.89
N HIS A 132 -12.88 -0.03 4.86
CA HIS A 132 -14.01 -0.59 5.60
C HIS A 132 -13.83 -0.49 7.11
N ALA A 133 -12.61 -0.69 7.62
CA ALA A 133 -12.33 -0.51 9.04
C ALA A 133 -12.46 0.94 9.49
N VAL A 134 -11.87 1.87 8.74
CA VAL A 134 -11.89 3.30 9.06
C VAL A 134 -13.27 3.89 8.89
N ILE A 135 -13.95 3.63 7.77
CA ILE A 135 -15.20 4.31 7.42
C ILE A 135 -16.40 3.63 8.08
N ASP A 136 -16.49 2.30 7.93
CA ASP A 136 -17.68 1.54 8.34
C ASP A 136 -17.54 0.91 9.73
N GLY A 137 -16.31 0.89 10.30
CA GLY A 137 -16.06 0.17 11.55
C GLY A 137 -16.21 -1.33 11.41
N LYS A 138 -15.81 -1.90 10.26
CA LYS A 138 -15.97 -3.33 9.95
C LYS A 138 -14.62 -4.02 9.72
N GLY A 139 -14.63 -5.35 9.72
CA GLY A 139 -13.46 -6.17 9.40
C GLY A 139 -12.54 -6.47 10.59
N PRO A 140 -11.41 -7.14 10.35
CA PRO A 140 -10.63 -7.81 11.38
C PRO A 140 -9.79 -6.85 12.22
N LEU A 141 -9.55 -5.63 11.71
CA LEU A 141 -8.89 -4.58 12.47
C LEU A 141 -9.71 -4.21 13.72
N MET A 142 -11.05 -4.25 13.64
CA MET A 142 -11.95 -3.97 14.77
C MET A 142 -11.87 -5.00 15.91
N LEU A 143 -11.46 -6.24 15.61
CA LEU A 143 -11.46 -7.37 16.55
C LEU A 143 -10.33 -7.24 17.59
N GLY A 144 -10.47 -6.30 18.51
CA GLY A 144 -9.47 -6.00 19.55
C GLY A 144 -9.56 -4.60 20.16
N GLY A 145 -10.54 -3.79 19.74
CA GLY A 145 -11.09 -2.73 20.59
C GLY A 145 -10.33 -1.40 20.66
N SER A 146 -9.88 -0.84 19.53
CA SER A 146 -9.32 0.53 19.52
C SER A 146 -9.70 1.38 18.31
N LEU A 147 -10.45 0.82 17.37
CA LEU A 147 -10.88 1.57 16.19
C LEU A 147 -12.14 2.38 16.47
N VAL A 148 -12.10 3.64 16.03
CA VAL A 148 -13.24 4.55 16.06
C VAL A 148 -13.66 4.80 14.61
N PRO A 149 -14.87 4.38 14.20
CA PRO A 149 -15.34 4.64 12.85
C PRO A 149 -15.36 6.15 12.56
N GLY A 150 -14.89 6.52 11.37
CA GLY A 150 -14.73 7.90 10.94
C GLY A 150 -13.43 8.58 11.39
N LEU A 151 -12.51 7.87 12.08
CA LEU A 151 -11.22 8.39 12.52
C LEU A 151 -10.08 7.54 11.94
N VAL A 152 -9.10 8.19 11.30
CA VAL A 152 -7.84 7.55 10.93
C VAL A 152 -6.87 7.69 12.10
N ALA A 153 -6.58 6.60 12.82
CA ALA A 153 -5.53 6.59 13.84
C ALA A 153 -4.20 6.11 13.25
N LYS A 154 -3.13 6.26 14.03
CA LYS A 154 -1.77 5.90 13.60
C LYS A 154 -1.64 4.46 13.09
N ALA A 155 -2.35 3.51 13.72
CA ALA A 155 -2.29 2.11 13.32
C ALA A 155 -2.82 1.89 11.90
N GLU A 156 -3.91 2.56 11.53
CA GLU A 156 -4.46 2.48 10.17
C GLU A 156 -3.55 3.17 9.16
N VAL A 157 -2.91 4.30 9.54
CA VAL A 157 -1.91 4.95 8.69
C VAL A 157 -0.71 4.03 8.42
N GLU A 158 -0.17 3.37 9.45
CA GLU A 158 0.94 2.42 9.26
C GLU A 158 0.55 1.27 8.35
N LEU A 159 -0.68 0.76 8.45
CA LEU A 159 -1.16 -0.29 7.57
C LEU A 159 -1.34 0.18 6.12
N LEU A 160 -1.94 1.36 5.91
CA LEU A 160 -2.01 1.96 4.57
C LEU A 160 -0.61 2.16 3.99
N ARG A 161 0.34 2.59 4.81
CA ARG A 161 1.74 2.76 4.40
C ARG A 161 2.35 1.42 3.97
N ARG A 162 2.18 0.35 4.77
CA ARG A 162 2.65 -1.00 4.42
C ARG A 162 2.09 -1.45 3.07
N ILE A 163 0.79 -1.25 2.83
CA ILE A 163 0.14 -1.66 1.58
C ILE A 163 0.63 -0.82 0.39
N LEU A 164 0.72 0.50 0.54
CA LEU A 164 1.15 1.38 -0.54
C LEU A 164 2.65 1.28 -0.86
N TYR A 165 3.47 0.86 0.11
CA TYR A 165 4.93 0.74 -0.04
C TYR A 165 5.42 -0.70 -0.19
N ALA A 166 4.52 -1.68 -0.09
CA ALA A 166 4.76 -3.05 -0.52
C ALA A 166 5.25 -3.01 -1.97
N HIS A 167 6.49 -3.45 -2.20
CA HIS A 167 7.24 -3.17 -3.41
C HIS A 167 6.54 -3.73 -4.66
N GLY A 168 5.90 -2.85 -5.43
CA GLY A 168 5.30 -3.23 -6.68
C GLY A 168 6.31 -3.24 -7.81
N GLY A 169 6.61 -4.41 -8.35
CA GLY A 169 6.78 -4.70 -9.78
C GLY A 169 7.94 -4.07 -10.51
N GLU A 170 8.40 -4.72 -11.56
CA GLU A 170 8.87 -3.99 -12.75
C GLU A 170 7.72 -3.08 -13.26
N GLY A 171 7.59 -1.87 -12.70
CA GLY A 171 6.66 -0.84 -13.17
C GLY A 171 5.77 -0.13 -12.12
N ASN A 172 5.72 -0.54 -10.84
CA ASN A 172 4.77 0.02 -9.86
C ASN A 172 5.43 1.03 -8.89
N ILE A 173 6.17 2.01 -9.43
CA ILE A 173 6.63 3.19 -8.67
C ILE A 173 5.49 4.21 -8.47
N ALA A 174 4.45 4.12 -9.30
CA ALA A 174 3.32 5.04 -9.30
C ALA A 174 2.11 4.45 -8.56
N ILE A 175 1.58 5.23 -7.61
CA ILE A 175 0.24 5.04 -7.05
C ILE A 175 -0.74 4.92 -8.22
N THR A 176 -1.59 3.90 -8.22
CA THR A 176 -2.56 3.72 -9.29
C THR A 176 -3.78 4.60 -9.09
N ARG A 177 -4.55 4.85 -10.15
CA ARG A 177 -5.81 5.58 -10.03
C ARG A 177 -6.77 4.89 -9.05
N ALA A 178 -6.85 3.56 -9.06
CA ALA A 178 -7.73 2.81 -8.15
C ALA A 178 -7.34 3.02 -6.67
N GLU A 179 -6.04 3.04 -6.37
CA GLU A 179 -5.53 3.32 -5.02
C GLU A 179 -5.83 4.77 -4.60
N ALA A 180 -5.59 5.73 -5.51
CA ALA A 180 -5.87 7.14 -5.27
C ALA A 180 -7.37 7.40 -4.96
N GLU A 181 -8.28 6.73 -5.66
CA GLU A 181 -9.73 6.81 -5.43
C GLU A 181 -10.10 6.33 -4.02
N ILE A 182 -9.47 5.27 -3.52
CA ILE A 182 -9.69 4.78 -2.14
C ILE A 182 -9.17 5.79 -1.11
N LEU A 183 -7.99 6.37 -1.33
CA LEU A 183 -7.44 7.38 -0.43
C LEU A 183 -8.33 8.62 -0.38
N PHE A 184 -8.88 9.07 -1.52
CA PHE A 184 -9.85 10.17 -1.57
C PHE A 184 -11.14 9.82 -0.83
N LYS A 185 -11.65 8.59 -0.99
CA LYS A 185 -12.83 8.10 -0.26
C LYS A 185 -12.60 8.14 1.25
N ILE A 186 -11.45 7.67 1.74
CA ILE A 186 -11.09 7.74 3.16
C ILE A 186 -11.01 9.20 3.61
N ASN A 187 -10.33 10.05 2.83
CA ASN A 187 -10.15 11.46 3.15
C ASN A 187 -11.48 12.20 3.27
N GLU A 188 -12.40 12.03 2.31
CA GLU A 188 -13.71 12.66 2.34
C GLU A 188 -14.53 12.21 3.56
N ARG A 189 -14.52 10.91 3.85
CA ARG A 189 -15.30 10.32 4.95
C ARG A 189 -14.75 10.63 6.34
N THR A 190 -13.48 11.04 6.43
CA THR A 190 -12.78 11.36 7.68
C THR A 190 -12.38 12.84 7.77
N ALA A 191 -12.81 13.68 6.83
CA ALA A 191 -12.35 15.06 6.67
C ALA A 191 -12.61 15.96 7.89
N THR A 192 -13.66 15.67 8.68
CA THR A 192 -14.04 16.46 9.87
C THR A 192 -13.53 15.84 11.17
N ALA A 193 -12.86 14.69 11.10
CA ALA A 193 -12.33 14.00 12.26
C ALA A 193 -10.94 14.53 12.65
N ASN A 194 -10.58 14.36 13.92
CA ASN A 194 -9.24 14.67 14.42
C ASN A 194 -8.26 13.53 14.10
N ASN A 195 -8.01 13.32 12.80
CA ASN A 195 -7.14 12.25 12.32
C ASN A 195 -5.70 12.41 12.83
N ASP A 196 -4.98 11.29 12.89
CA ASP A 196 -3.56 11.34 13.20
C ASP A 196 -2.81 12.18 12.13
N PRO A 197 -1.88 13.08 12.51
CA PRO A 197 -1.15 13.92 11.54
C PRO A 197 -0.39 13.12 10.47
N SER A 198 -0.02 11.87 10.75
CA SER A 198 0.63 10.99 9.77
C SER A 198 -0.30 10.61 8.60
N TRP A 199 -1.63 10.73 8.76
CA TRP A 199 -2.59 10.57 7.67
C TRP A 199 -2.46 11.68 6.63
N ASN A 200 -2.32 12.93 7.07
CA ASN A 200 -2.10 14.08 6.19
C ASN A 200 -0.82 13.89 5.36
N ASP A 201 0.27 13.47 6.01
CA ASP A 201 1.54 13.17 5.35
C ASP A 201 1.39 12.10 4.27
N LEU A 202 0.77 10.96 4.62
CA LEU A 202 0.59 9.83 3.70
C LEU A 202 -0.30 10.22 2.51
N PHE A 203 -1.44 10.85 2.76
CA PHE A 203 -2.38 11.25 1.72
C PHE A 203 -1.75 12.24 0.74
N VAL A 204 -1.13 13.30 1.24
CA VAL A 204 -0.51 14.33 0.39
C VAL A 204 0.61 13.72 -0.46
N LYS A 205 1.47 12.89 0.13
CA LYS A 205 2.55 12.21 -0.60
C LYS A 205 2.03 11.27 -1.67
N ALA A 206 1.07 10.42 -1.33
CA ALA A 206 0.54 9.42 -2.25
C ALA A 206 -0.19 10.08 -3.44
N ILE A 207 -1.04 11.07 -3.19
CA ILE A 207 -1.77 11.76 -4.27
C ILE A 207 -0.85 12.67 -5.08
N ALA A 208 0.14 13.33 -4.46
CA ALA A 208 1.13 14.09 -5.21
C ALA A 208 1.97 13.17 -6.09
N ASN A 209 2.40 11.99 -5.60
CA ASN A 209 3.08 11.00 -6.43
C ASN A 209 2.16 10.56 -7.59
N PHE A 210 0.89 10.24 -7.33
CA PHE A 210 -0.06 9.88 -8.39
C PHE A 210 -0.16 10.97 -9.48
N VAL A 211 -0.36 12.23 -9.10
CA VAL A 211 -0.59 13.35 -10.03
C VAL A 211 0.71 13.85 -10.68
N MET A 212 1.86 13.76 -10.00
CA MET A 212 3.12 14.31 -10.49
C MET A 212 4.04 13.27 -11.15
N CYS A 213 4.02 12.00 -10.72
CA CYS A 213 4.88 10.96 -11.30
C CYS A 213 4.20 10.20 -12.45
N SER A 214 2.86 10.25 -12.55
CA SER A 214 2.19 9.93 -13.80
C SER A 214 2.60 10.94 -14.90
N ALA A 215 2.92 12.17 -14.50
CA ALA A 215 3.63 13.18 -15.28
C ALA A 215 5.17 13.12 -15.14
N GLY A 216 5.78 11.94 -15.32
CA GLY A 216 7.23 11.70 -15.58
C GLY A 216 8.25 12.76 -15.08
N TYR A 217 8.88 12.49 -13.94
CA TYR A 217 9.80 13.42 -13.28
C TYR A 217 11.14 13.68 -14.02
N GLU A 218 11.48 14.92 -14.40
CA GLU A 218 12.85 15.31 -14.76
C GLU A 218 13.56 16.03 -13.60
N ALA A 219 14.85 15.75 -13.39
CA ALA A 219 15.62 16.34 -12.29
C ALA A 219 15.71 17.88 -12.42
N PRO A 220 15.38 18.66 -11.37
CA PRO A 220 15.32 20.11 -11.46
C PRO A 220 16.70 20.72 -11.74
N THR A 221 16.73 21.78 -12.54
CA THR A 221 17.95 22.56 -12.77
C THR A 221 18.43 23.23 -11.48
N ARG A 222 19.74 23.49 -11.38
CA ARG A 222 20.38 24.07 -10.18
C ARG A 222 19.68 25.33 -9.66
N ASP A 223 19.19 26.19 -10.54
CA ASP A 223 18.49 27.42 -10.16
C ASP A 223 17.08 27.16 -9.60
N VAL A 224 16.42 26.08 -10.03
CA VAL A 224 15.14 25.62 -9.48
C VAL A 224 15.37 25.02 -8.09
N ALA A 225 16.41 24.19 -7.93
CA ALA A 225 16.81 23.64 -6.64
C ALA A 225 17.21 24.74 -5.62
N LEU A 226 17.87 25.80 -6.06
CA LEU A 226 18.25 26.94 -5.19
C LEU A 226 17.06 27.83 -4.78
N ARG A 227 16.05 28.03 -5.65
CA ARG A 227 14.80 28.71 -5.26
C ARG A 227 14.00 27.90 -4.25
N GLN A 228 14.01 26.59 -4.45
CA GLN A 228 13.41 25.59 -3.60
C GLN A 228 14.03 25.64 -2.19
N ASP A 229 15.35 25.69 -2.07
CA ASP A 229 16.09 25.81 -0.80
C ASP A 229 15.77 27.11 -0.04
N ALA A 230 15.71 28.25 -0.76
CA ALA A 230 15.41 29.56 -0.16
C ALA A 230 13.98 29.70 0.40
N PHE A 231 13.03 28.90 -0.10
CA PHE A 231 11.67 28.83 0.45
C PHE A 231 11.62 28.09 1.79
N LEU A 232 12.48 27.08 1.97
CA LEU A 232 12.55 26.26 3.21
C LEU A 232 12.92 27.11 4.42
N ASP A 233 13.76 28.12 4.21
CA ASP A 233 14.21 29.04 5.25
C ASP A 233 13.11 30.02 5.72
N HIS A 234 12.01 30.15 4.97
CA HIS A 234 10.97 31.16 5.22
C HIS A 234 9.57 30.61 5.53
N ALA A 235 9.35 29.29 5.43
CA ALA A 235 8.05 28.67 5.73
C ALA A 235 7.82 28.47 7.25
N LYS A 236 6.58 28.69 7.73
CA LYS A 236 6.20 28.58 9.15
C LYS A 236 6.55 27.20 9.75
N PRO A 237 6.95 27.08 11.03
CA PRO A 237 7.63 25.88 11.57
C PRO A 237 6.91 24.53 11.40
N GLU A 238 5.57 24.49 11.48
CA GLU A 238 4.77 23.26 11.36
C GLU A 238 4.68 22.73 9.92
N ILE A 239 4.86 23.62 8.95
CA ILE A 239 4.76 23.36 7.50
C ILE A 239 6.19 23.35 6.91
N GLY A 240 7.05 24.29 7.28
CA GLY A 240 8.41 24.46 6.77
C GLY A 240 9.37 23.31 7.08
N GLY A 241 9.30 22.67 8.25
CA GLY A 241 10.15 21.50 8.56
C GLY A 241 9.74 20.22 7.81
N PHE A 242 8.51 20.20 7.29
CA PHE A 242 7.90 19.13 6.51
C PHE A 242 8.20 19.30 5.01
N PHE A 243 8.00 20.52 4.48
CA PHE A 243 8.30 20.87 3.08
C PHE A 243 9.82 20.99 2.81
N GLY A 244 10.61 21.34 3.84
CA GLY A 244 12.08 21.33 3.90
C GLY A 244 12.74 20.14 3.20
N ARG A 245 12.43 18.95 3.69
CA ARG A 245 13.11 17.70 3.32
C ARG A 245 12.67 17.13 1.96
N MET A 246 11.47 17.47 1.50
CA MET A 246 10.94 17.06 0.19
C MET A 246 11.55 17.87 -0.96
N VAL A 247 12.00 19.09 -0.65
CA VAL A 247 12.43 20.10 -1.61
C VAL A 247 13.96 20.15 -1.71
N SER A 248 14.71 19.96 -0.62
CA SER A 248 16.18 19.90 -0.64
C SER A 248 16.75 18.65 -1.32
N GLY A 249 15.95 17.58 -1.45
CA GLY A 249 16.30 16.35 -2.17
C GLY A 249 15.54 16.13 -3.48
N GLY A 250 14.62 17.03 -3.86
CA GLY A 250 13.63 16.77 -4.92
C GLY A 250 12.82 15.47 -4.69
N LEU A 251 12.08 15.02 -5.73
CA LEU A 251 11.47 13.68 -5.72
C LEU A 251 12.51 12.54 -5.60
N ALA A 252 13.81 12.83 -5.78
CA ALA A 252 14.88 11.90 -5.44
C ALA A 252 14.99 11.65 -3.92
N GLY A 253 14.60 12.61 -3.06
CA GLY A 253 14.41 12.43 -1.62
C GLY A 253 13.21 11.54 -1.26
N ILE A 254 12.20 11.49 -2.14
CA ILE A 254 11.06 10.56 -2.04
C ILE A 254 11.50 9.16 -2.45
N ILE A 255 12.30 9.01 -3.51
CA ILE A 255 12.95 7.75 -3.94
C ILE A 255 13.96 7.24 -2.87
N GLU A 256 14.67 8.14 -2.19
CA GLU A 256 15.58 7.85 -1.08
C GLU A 256 14.86 7.28 0.16
N ALA A 257 13.54 7.48 0.28
CA ALA A 257 12.70 6.82 1.28
C ALA A 257 12.29 5.38 0.89
N TYR A 258 12.57 4.92 -0.33
CA TYR A 258 12.38 3.52 -0.80
C TYR A 258 13.59 2.62 -0.52
N ARG A 259 14.57 3.09 0.25
CA ARG A 259 15.82 2.35 0.51
C ARG A 259 15.59 1.15 1.44
N SER A 260 15.91 -0.04 0.95
CA SER A 260 16.45 -1.12 1.79
C SER A 260 17.98 -1.16 1.64
N PRO A 261 18.77 -1.34 2.71
CA PRO A 261 20.26 -1.36 2.65
C PRO A 261 20.88 -2.53 1.86
N ALA A 262 20.09 -3.35 1.18
CA ALA A 262 20.50 -4.68 0.69
C ALA A 262 20.68 -4.81 -0.84
N ASP A 263 20.43 -3.76 -1.63
CA ASP A 263 20.40 -3.86 -3.09
C ASP A 263 21.80 -3.77 -3.75
N THR A 264 22.01 -4.56 -4.82
CA THR A 264 23.28 -4.62 -5.58
C THR A 264 23.35 -3.59 -6.71
N GLU A 265 24.58 -3.16 -7.03
CA GLU A 265 24.90 -2.04 -7.94
C GLU A 265 24.50 -2.25 -9.41
N ALA A 266 24.25 -3.50 -9.85
CA ALA A 266 23.78 -3.79 -11.22
C ALA A 266 22.25 -3.66 -11.37
N GLU A 267 21.49 -3.96 -10.31
CA GLU A 267 20.04 -3.70 -10.28
C GLU A 267 19.75 -2.19 -10.19
N TRP A 268 20.67 -1.45 -9.57
CA TRP A 268 20.68 0.01 -9.49
C TRP A 268 20.74 0.68 -10.87
N GLU A 269 21.63 0.26 -11.77
CA GLU A 269 21.77 0.85 -13.11
C GLU A 269 20.52 0.61 -13.97
N ALA A 270 19.96 -0.61 -13.93
CA ALA A 270 18.76 -0.95 -14.69
C ALA A 270 17.51 -0.20 -14.17
N ARG A 271 17.37 -0.05 -12.84
CA ARG A 271 16.26 0.69 -12.19
C ARG A 271 16.35 2.19 -12.44
N ASN A 272 17.54 2.78 -12.35
CA ASN A 272 17.74 4.19 -12.71
C ASN A 272 17.44 4.42 -14.18
N MET A 273 17.85 3.53 -15.08
CA MET A 273 17.55 3.67 -16.51
C MET A 273 16.07 3.56 -16.84
N ALA A 274 15.32 2.69 -16.13
CA ALA A 274 13.87 2.58 -16.25
C ALA A 274 13.14 3.79 -15.66
N ALA A 275 13.55 4.26 -14.48
CA ALA A 275 13.06 5.49 -13.86
C ALA A 275 13.38 6.73 -14.73
N GLU A 276 14.58 6.80 -15.30
CA GLU A 276 15.02 7.84 -16.24
C GLU A 276 14.31 7.75 -17.60
N ALA A 277 13.87 6.57 -18.04
CA ALA A 277 13.07 6.40 -19.25
C ALA A 277 11.60 6.81 -19.05
N LEU A 278 11.07 6.61 -17.84
CA LEU A 278 9.74 7.09 -17.42
C LEU A 278 9.75 8.62 -17.17
N ALA A 279 10.82 9.11 -16.56
CA ALA A 279 11.17 10.52 -16.38
C ALA A 279 11.24 11.32 -17.68
N ARG A 280 11.87 10.76 -18.72
CA ARG A 280 12.06 11.41 -20.03
C ARG A 280 10.79 11.66 -20.84
N ARG A 281 9.62 11.26 -20.35
CA ARG A 281 8.34 11.35 -21.10
C ARG A 281 7.40 12.46 -20.66
N ALA A 282 7.71 13.27 -19.65
CA ALA A 282 6.69 14.20 -19.18
C ALA A 282 7.16 15.62 -18.90
N GLU A 283 6.25 16.51 -19.28
CA GLU A 283 6.17 17.88 -18.83
C GLU A 283 4.70 18.04 -18.43
N THR A 284 4.45 18.64 -17.26
CA THR A 284 3.14 19.13 -16.77
C THR A 284 2.12 18.07 -16.31
N ILE A 285 1.37 18.41 -15.23
CA ILE A 285 0.14 17.69 -14.86
C ILE A 285 -0.77 17.71 -16.09
N ASP A 286 -1.15 16.54 -16.59
CA ASP A 286 -1.91 16.50 -17.83
C ASP A 286 -3.36 16.98 -17.62
N ALA A 287 -4.07 17.27 -18.72
CA ALA A 287 -5.44 17.76 -18.65
C ALA A 287 -6.41 16.78 -17.97
N GLY A 288 -6.14 15.47 -18.06
CA GLY A 288 -6.94 14.42 -17.46
C GLY A 288 -6.75 14.35 -15.94
N GLU A 289 -5.51 14.39 -15.46
CA GLU A 289 -5.13 14.42 -14.04
C GLU A 289 -5.63 15.71 -13.37
N ALA A 290 -5.45 16.85 -14.04
CA ALA A 290 -5.94 18.14 -13.56
C ALA A 290 -7.46 18.12 -13.40
N LYS A 291 -8.19 17.60 -14.40
CA LYS A 291 -9.65 17.49 -14.35
C LYS A 291 -10.09 16.50 -13.27
N TRP A 292 -9.43 15.36 -13.16
CA TRP A 292 -9.72 14.36 -12.13
C TRP A 292 -9.56 14.93 -10.72
N LEU A 293 -8.49 15.70 -10.47
CA LEU A 293 -8.25 16.33 -9.17
C LEU A 293 -9.32 17.39 -8.86
N VAL A 294 -9.75 18.15 -9.87
CA VAL A 294 -10.85 19.13 -9.73
C VAL A 294 -12.18 18.46 -9.36
N GLU A 295 -12.49 17.31 -9.99
CA GLU A 295 -13.70 16.55 -9.71
C GLU A 295 -13.73 16.01 -8.27
N HIS A 296 -12.59 15.54 -7.75
CA HIS A 296 -12.51 14.95 -6.41
C HIS A 296 -12.45 15.99 -5.27
N ILE A 297 -11.73 17.09 -5.47
CA ILE A 297 -11.66 18.17 -4.47
C ILE A 297 -12.96 19.00 -4.50
N GLY A 298 -13.52 19.25 -5.67
CA GLY A 298 -14.71 20.08 -5.83
C GLY A 298 -14.44 21.59 -5.73
N VAL A 299 -14.95 22.33 -6.71
CA VAL A 299 -14.76 23.79 -6.80
C VAL A 299 -15.76 24.57 -5.93
N ASP A 300 -16.90 23.98 -5.58
CA ASP A 300 -17.98 24.72 -4.89
C ASP A 300 -18.01 24.52 -3.37
N ARG A 301 -17.04 23.80 -2.80
CA ARG A 301 -16.95 23.56 -1.34
C ARG A 301 -15.66 24.09 -0.71
N PRO A 302 -15.66 24.30 0.62
CA PRO A 302 -14.42 24.51 1.37
C PRO A 302 -13.46 23.34 1.20
N LEU A 303 -12.16 23.66 1.14
CA LEU A 303 -11.09 22.68 1.06
C LEU A 303 -10.88 22.01 2.42
N TYR A 304 -10.76 20.69 2.42
CA TYR A 304 -10.29 19.96 3.59
C TYR A 304 -8.81 20.24 3.84
N GLU A 305 -8.33 19.95 5.05
CA GLU A 305 -6.94 20.20 5.43
C GLU A 305 -5.94 19.50 4.51
N ASN A 306 -6.17 18.22 4.24
CA ASN A 306 -5.34 17.41 3.34
C ASN A 306 -5.35 17.94 1.90
N GLU A 307 -6.51 18.40 1.41
CA GLU A 307 -6.65 18.95 0.05
C GLU A 307 -5.92 20.28 -0.09
N ARG A 308 -6.00 21.14 0.93
CA ARG A 308 -5.25 22.39 1.00
C ARG A 308 -3.75 22.13 1.03
N ALA A 309 -3.28 21.16 1.81
CA ALA A 309 -1.88 20.76 1.87
C ALA A 309 -1.38 20.23 0.52
N LEU A 310 -2.18 19.39 -0.16
CA LEU A 310 -1.88 18.88 -1.50
C LEU A 310 -1.78 19.99 -2.54
N LEU A 311 -2.77 20.88 -2.61
CA LEU A 311 -2.76 22.01 -3.54
C LEU A 311 -1.60 22.97 -3.28
N THR A 312 -1.24 23.18 -2.01
CA THR A 312 -0.04 23.95 -1.64
C THR A 312 1.20 23.27 -2.21
N LEU A 313 1.34 21.96 -2.04
CA LEU A 313 2.49 21.22 -2.58
C LEU A 313 2.58 21.35 -4.10
N ILE A 314 1.48 21.11 -4.82
CA ILE A 314 1.42 21.20 -6.29
C ILE A 314 1.83 22.60 -6.76
N LYS A 315 1.34 23.66 -6.10
CA LYS A 315 1.67 25.06 -6.44
C LYS A 315 3.17 25.36 -6.35
N HIS A 316 3.85 24.76 -5.38
CA HIS A 316 5.29 25.01 -5.16
C HIS A 316 6.16 24.09 -6.02
N ALA A 317 5.71 22.85 -6.24
CA ALA A 317 6.52 21.84 -6.90
C ALA A 317 6.40 21.89 -8.44
N SER A 318 5.30 22.40 -8.98
CA SER A 318 5.09 22.47 -10.42
C SER A 318 5.40 23.85 -11.01
N PRO A 319 6.36 23.97 -11.95
CA PRO A 319 6.68 25.24 -12.62
C PRO A 319 5.59 25.66 -13.63
N GLU A 320 4.85 24.69 -14.18
CA GLU A 320 3.75 24.93 -15.14
C GLU A 320 2.50 24.19 -14.66
N ILE A 321 1.51 24.98 -14.23
CA ILE A 321 0.27 24.47 -13.67
C ILE A 321 -0.81 24.48 -14.75
N HIS A 322 -1.48 23.34 -14.93
CA HIS A 322 -2.58 23.25 -15.88
C HIS A 322 -3.72 24.23 -15.50
N PRO A 323 -4.26 25.03 -16.44
CA PRO A 323 -5.26 26.07 -16.15
C PRO A 323 -6.51 25.59 -15.40
N ALA A 324 -6.88 24.32 -15.55
CA ALA A 324 -8.01 23.71 -14.84
C ALA A 324 -7.82 23.69 -13.30
N LEU A 325 -6.58 23.69 -12.80
CA LEU A 325 -6.28 23.71 -11.36
C LEU A 325 -6.31 25.13 -10.77
N GLN A 326 -6.26 26.17 -11.61
CA GLN A 326 -6.19 27.56 -11.14
C GLN A 326 -7.30 27.94 -10.15
N PRO A 327 -8.59 27.59 -10.39
CA PRO A 327 -9.67 27.95 -9.45
C PRO A 327 -9.52 27.31 -8.07
N LEU A 328 -8.89 26.14 -7.98
CA LEU A 328 -8.61 25.48 -6.69
C LEU A 328 -7.39 26.09 -6.00
N LEU A 329 -6.37 26.47 -6.76
CA LEU A 329 -5.15 27.07 -6.23
C LEU A 329 -5.36 28.49 -5.71
N ASP A 330 -6.29 29.23 -6.32
CA ASP A 330 -6.68 30.57 -5.86
C ASP A 330 -7.31 30.54 -4.45
N LYS A 331 -7.91 29.42 -4.03
CA LYS A 331 -8.47 29.25 -2.67
C LYS A 331 -7.40 29.02 -1.59
N VAL A 332 -6.19 28.70 -1.99
CA VAL A 332 -5.06 28.40 -1.09
C VAL A 332 -4.10 29.61 -1.00
N ALA A 333 -4.32 30.64 -1.82
CA ALA A 333 -3.63 31.93 -1.77
C ALA A 333 -4.13 32.80 -0.60
#